data_AF-A0A7D9EJZ6-F1
#
_entry.id   AF-A0A7D9EJZ6-F1
#
_cell.length_a   1.000
_cell.length_b   1.000
_cell.length_c   1.000
_cell.angle_alpha   90.00
_cell.angle_beta   90.00
_cell.angle_gamma   90.00
#
_symmetry.space_group_name_H-M   'P 1'
#
loop_
_entity.id
_entity.type
_entity.pdbx_description
1 polymer ?
#
loop_
_entity_poly.entity_id
_entity_poly.type
_entity_poly.pdbx_seq_one_letter_code
_entity_poly.pdbx_strand_id
1 'polypeptide(L)'
;LRRFGLDAGDLKCFYVASIRSILEYSCQVFHYGLPQYLSDVIERIQKRALRVIYPQLSYQDALDMLELKTLSTRRGDLCKKLFNSILDNEDHKLHNLLPPKPK
;
A
#
# COMPACT_ATOMS: atom_id res chain seq x y z
N LEU A 1 6.46 -16.45 14.12
CA LEU A 1 6.85 -16.23 12.71
C LEU A 1 8.29 -16.71 12.47
N ARG A 2 9.37 -15.99 12.86
CA ARG A 2 10.76 -16.51 12.69
C ARG A 2 11.09 -17.80 13.46
N ARG A 3 10.42 -18.07 14.58
CA ARG A 3 10.59 -19.31 15.37
C ARG A 3 10.20 -20.59 14.63
N PHE A 4 9.47 -20.48 13.52
CA PHE A 4 9.01 -21.62 12.72
C PHE A 4 9.92 -21.93 11.51
N GLY A 5 11.08 -21.27 11.40
CA GLY A 5 12.01 -21.52 10.28
C GLY A 5 11.56 -20.99 8.92
N LEU A 6 10.50 -20.16 8.88
CA LEU A 6 10.03 -19.54 7.64
C LEU A 6 11.10 -18.64 7.05
N ASP A 7 11.29 -18.76 5.73
CA ASP A 7 12.18 -17.89 4.98
C ASP A 7 11.60 -16.45 4.92
N ALA A 8 12.48 -15.48 4.67
CA ALA A 8 12.08 -14.08 4.51
C ALA A 8 11.04 -13.90 3.38
N GLY A 9 11.12 -14.71 2.32
CA GLY A 9 10.13 -14.73 1.24
C GLY A 9 8.73 -15.13 1.72
N ASP A 10 8.61 -16.20 2.50
CA ASP A 10 7.33 -16.67 3.04
C ASP A 10 6.71 -15.64 3.99
N LEU A 11 7.54 -15.03 4.83
CA LEU A 11 7.09 -13.96 5.73
C LEU A 11 6.63 -12.72 4.97
N LYS A 12 7.30 -12.35 3.86
CA LYS A 12 6.83 -11.31 2.94
C LYS A 12 5.48 -11.68 2.36
N CYS A 13 5.32 -12.89 1.83
CA CYS A 13 4.05 -13.35 1.25
C CYS A 13 2.91 -13.28 2.27
N PHE A 14 3.13 -13.78 3.48
CA PHE A 14 2.15 -13.71 4.57
C PHE A 14 1.79 -12.26 4.93
N TYR A 15 2.80 -11.40 5.09
CA TYR A 15 2.60 -9.98 5.38
C TYR A 15 1.78 -9.28 4.28
N VAL A 16 2.12 -9.52 3.01
CA VAL A 16 1.42 -8.93 1.87
C VAL A 16 -0.03 -9.40 1.80
N ALA A 17 -0.26 -10.71 1.92
CA ALA A 17 -1.57 -11.31 1.78
C ALA A 17 -2.53 -10.97 2.92
N SER A 18 -2.01 -10.89 4.16
CA SER A 18 -2.86 -10.80 5.36
C SER A 18 -2.88 -9.41 5.98
N ILE A 19 -1.75 -8.70 6.03
CA ILE A 19 -1.65 -7.44 6.76
C ILE A 19 -1.73 -6.27 5.79
N ARG A 20 -0.87 -6.25 4.76
CA ARG A 20 -0.83 -5.14 3.79
C ARG A 20 -2.15 -5.02 3.02
N SER A 21 -2.75 -6.14 2.62
CA SER A 21 -4.06 -6.15 1.97
C SER A 21 -5.14 -5.42 2.78
N ILE A 22 -5.19 -5.62 4.10
CA ILE A 22 -6.13 -4.95 5.00
C ILE A 22 -5.82 -3.45 5.11
N LEU A 23 -4.54 -3.09 5.28
CA LEU A 23 -4.11 -1.69 5.37
C LEU A 23 -4.40 -0.90 4.08
N GLU A 24 -4.39 -1.58 2.93
CA GLU A 24 -4.61 -0.98 1.61
C GLU A 24 -6.05 -1.07 1.12
N TYR A 25 -6.91 -1.90 1.74
CA TYR A 25 -8.27 -2.19 1.26
C TYR A 25 -9.08 -0.93 0.93
N SER A 26 -9.08 0.06 1.82
CA SER A 26 -9.83 1.32 1.63
C SER A 26 -8.96 2.50 1.24
N CYS A 27 -7.71 2.28 0.80
CA CYS A 27 -6.80 3.39 0.53
C CYS A 27 -7.30 4.34 -0.54
N GLN A 28 -7.94 3.82 -1.59
CA GLN A 28 -8.47 4.60 -2.72
C GLN A 28 -9.57 5.57 -2.30
N VAL A 29 -10.35 5.22 -1.27
CA VAL A 29 -11.43 6.06 -0.75
C VAL A 29 -10.90 7.15 0.17
N PHE A 30 -9.94 6.80 1.03
CA PHE A 30 -9.48 7.70 2.09
C PHE A 30 -8.20 8.49 1.77
N HIS A 31 -7.54 8.23 0.64
CA HIS A 31 -6.21 8.80 0.34
C HIS A 31 -6.13 10.32 0.50
N TYR A 32 -7.06 11.05 -0.09
CA TYR A 32 -7.09 12.52 -0.04
C TYR A 32 -7.55 13.08 1.31
N GLY A 33 -8.27 12.28 2.10
CA GLY A 33 -8.76 12.67 3.43
C GLY A 33 -7.86 12.22 4.57
N LEU A 34 -6.75 11.53 4.29
CA LEU A 34 -5.86 10.94 5.30
C LEU A 34 -4.77 11.94 5.72
N PRO A 35 -4.80 12.48 6.96
CA PRO A 35 -3.75 13.36 7.44
C PRO A 35 -2.41 12.63 7.58
N GLN A 36 -1.31 13.37 7.48
CA GLN A 36 0.05 12.81 7.52
C GLN A 36 0.31 11.98 8.78
N TYR A 37 -0.16 12.42 9.96
CA TYR A 37 0.06 11.68 11.21
C TYR A 37 -0.58 10.28 11.19
N LEU A 38 -1.75 10.13 10.56
CA LEU A 38 -2.39 8.81 10.39
C LEU A 38 -1.65 7.97 9.35
N SER A 39 -1.16 8.60 8.28
CA SER A 39 -0.30 7.92 7.31
C SER A 39 0.95 7.35 7.99
N ASP A 40 1.58 8.12 8.88
CA ASP A 40 2.76 7.66 9.63
C ASP A 40 2.42 6.52 10.60
N VAL A 41 1.24 6.56 11.24
CA VAL A 41 0.76 5.46 12.09
C VAL A 41 0.57 4.18 11.28
N ILE A 42 -0.01 4.26 10.09
CA ILE A 42 -0.15 3.11 9.18
C ILE A 42 1.24 2.59 8.75
N GLU A 43 2.16 3.49 8.42
CA GLU A 43 3.53 3.14 8.02
C GLU A 43 4.31 2.45 9.16
N ARG A 44 4.03 2.78 10.44
CA ARG A 44 4.63 2.09 11.60
C ARG A 44 4.29 0.61 11.63
N ILE A 45 3.12 0.19 11.14
CA ILE A 45 2.74 -1.23 11.06
C ILE A 45 3.66 -1.96 10.09
N GLN A 46 3.92 -1.38 8.91
CA GLN A 46 4.87 -1.92 7.95
C GLN A 46 6.29 -1.97 8.52
N LYS A 47 6.76 -0.89 9.14
CA LYS A 47 8.08 -0.86 9.80
C LYS A 47 8.24 -1.98 10.83
N ARG A 48 7.20 -2.23 11.63
CA ARG A 48 7.20 -3.30 12.64
C ARG A 48 7.22 -4.68 11.98
N ALA A 49 6.45 -4.90 10.92
CA ALA A 49 6.47 -6.16 10.18
C ALA A 49 7.85 -6.44 9.58
N LEU A 50 8.46 -5.45 8.92
CA LEU A 50 9.78 -5.58 8.31
C LEU A 50 10.87 -5.81 9.35
N ARG A 51 10.79 -5.19 10.54
CA ARG A 51 11.72 -5.46 11.64
C ARG A 51 11.64 -6.91 12.14
N VAL A 52 10.48 -7.57 12.05
CA VAL A 52 10.34 -9.00 12.40
C VAL A 52 11.02 -9.89 11.36
N ILE A 53 10.94 -9.53 10.08
CA ILE A 53 11.56 -10.26 8.97
C ILE A 53 13.08 -10.05 8.99
N TYR A 54 13.52 -8.80 8.94
CA TYR A 54 14.92 -8.38 8.92
C TYR A 54 15.24 -7.43 10.09
N PRO A 55 15.58 -7.95 11.28
CA PRO A 55 15.83 -7.11 12.44
C PRO A 55 17.11 -6.27 12.32
N GLN A 56 18.10 -6.73 11.54
CA GLN A 56 19.40 -6.07 11.42
C GLN A 56 19.45 -5.01 10.32
N LEU A 57 18.48 -5.00 9.41
CA LEU A 57 18.44 -4.04 8.31
C LEU A 57 17.75 -2.75 8.74
N SER A 58 18.12 -1.65 8.09
CA SER A 58 17.33 -0.42 8.18
C SER A 58 15.98 -0.63 7.50
N TYR A 59 15.02 0.28 7.74
CA TYR A 59 13.72 0.19 7.09
C TYR A 59 13.82 0.26 5.56
N GLN A 60 14.69 1.12 5.03
CA GLN A 60 14.85 1.30 3.60
C GLN A 60 15.51 0.06 2.97
N ASP A 61 16.58 -0.45 3.56
CA ASP A 61 17.25 -1.65 3.04
C ASP A 61 16.31 -2.87 3.08
N ALA A 62 15.48 -2.98 4.12
CA ALA A 62 14.48 -4.05 4.21
C ALA A 62 13.35 -3.91 3.18
N LEU A 63 13.01 -2.69 2.76
CA LEU A 63 12.08 -2.46 1.65
C LEU A 63 12.70 -2.92 0.34
N ASP A 64 13.95 -2.54 0.07
CA ASP A 64 14.64 -2.90 -1.16
C ASP A 64 14.88 -4.41 -1.26
N MET A 65 15.37 -5.04 -0.18
CA MET A 65 15.58 -6.49 -0.10
C MET A 65 14.29 -7.30 -0.30
N LEU A 66 13.14 -6.76 0.11
CA LEU A 66 11.84 -7.40 -0.08
C LEU A 66 11.10 -6.91 -1.33
N GLU A 67 11.69 -5.99 -2.11
CA GLU A 67 11.07 -5.35 -3.27
C GLU A 67 9.69 -4.72 -2.93
N LEU A 68 9.61 -4.04 -1.79
CA LEU A 68 8.40 -3.43 -1.30
C LEU A 68 8.50 -1.91 -1.36
N LYS A 69 7.38 -1.27 -1.70
CA LYS A 69 7.22 0.18 -1.56
C LYS A 69 6.74 0.53 -0.14
N THR A 70 6.96 1.79 0.26
CA THR A 70 6.25 2.38 1.41
C THR A 70 4.74 2.31 1.19
N LEU A 71 3.95 2.24 2.27
CA LEU A 71 2.49 2.22 2.12
C LEU A 71 2.01 3.54 1.52
N SER A 72 2.62 4.66 1.90
CA SER A 72 2.28 5.98 1.33
C SER A 72 2.39 6.02 -0.20
N THR A 73 3.56 5.66 -0.75
CA THR A 73 3.78 5.67 -2.20
C THR A 73 2.83 4.71 -2.91
N ARG A 74 2.67 3.51 -2.35
CA ARG A 74 1.81 2.48 -2.95
C ARG A 74 0.33 2.87 -2.94
N ARG A 75 -0.18 3.51 -1.88
CA ARG A 75 -1.54 4.06 -1.86
C ARG A 75 -1.73 5.11 -2.96
N GLY A 76 -0.77 6.00 -3.14
CA GLY A 76 -0.80 6.99 -4.23
C GLY A 76 -0.87 6.32 -5.61
N ASP A 77 -0.06 5.30 -5.85
CA ASP A 77 -0.07 4.53 -7.10
C ASP A 77 -1.42 3.84 -7.34
N LEU A 78 -2.02 3.24 -6.30
CA LEU A 78 -3.33 2.60 -6.38
C LEU A 78 -4.47 3.60 -6.65
N CYS A 79 -4.39 4.80 -6.08
CA CYS A 79 -5.36 5.86 -6.33
C CYS A 79 -5.28 6.36 -7.77
N LYS A 80 -4.06 6.63 -8.26
CA LYS A 80 -3.83 7.03 -9.65
C LYS A 80 -4.32 5.95 -10.62
N LYS A 81 -4.04 4.68 -10.32
CA LYS A 81 -4.50 3.55 -11.14
C LYS A 81 -6.02 3.49 -11.24
N LEU A 82 -6.74 3.67 -10.11
CA LEU A 82 -8.20 3.71 -10.12
C LEU A 82 -8.70 4.91 -10.91
N PHE A 83 -8.15 6.09 -10.67
CA PHE A 83 -8.59 7.31 -11.34
C PHE A 83 -8.40 7.24 -12.85
N ASN A 84 -7.24 6.79 -13.32
CA ASN A 84 -6.99 6.57 -14.74
C ASN A 84 -7.96 5.52 -15.32
N SER A 85 -8.23 4.44 -14.59
CA SER A 85 -9.24 3.45 -15.01
C SER A 85 -10.65 4.03 -15.12
N ILE A 86 -11.00 5.08 -14.37
CA ILE A 86 -12.29 5.78 -14.48
C ILE A 86 -12.28 6.71 -15.69
N LEU A 87 -11.17 7.43 -15.91
CA LEU A 87 -11.00 8.36 -17.02
C LEU A 87 -11.02 7.67 -18.38
N ASP A 88 -10.29 6.55 -18.51
CA ASP A 88 -10.06 5.86 -19.78
C ASP A 88 -11.24 4.98 -20.21
N ASN A 89 -12.17 4.68 -19.30
CA ASN A 89 -13.30 3.80 -19.54
C ASN A 89 -14.64 4.54 -19.35
N GLU A 90 -15.31 4.84 -20.45
CA GLU A 90 -16.60 5.54 -20.47
C GLU A 90 -17.73 4.70 -19.84
N ASP A 91 -17.65 3.37 -19.90
CA ASP A 91 -18.60 2.44 -19.27
C ASP A 91 -18.31 2.21 -17.77
N HIS A 92 -17.29 2.86 -17.21
CA HIS A 92 -16.97 2.71 -15.80
C HIS A 92 -18.11 3.25 -14.93
N LYS A 93 -18.53 2.49 -13.90
CA LYS A 93 -19.67 2.86 -13.03
C LYS A 93 -19.56 4.24 -12.38
N LEU A 94 -18.32 4.71 -12.22
CA LEU A 94 -17.98 6.02 -11.63
C LEU A 94 -17.68 7.11 -12.66
N HIS A 95 -17.70 6.79 -13.97
CA HIS A 95 -17.37 7.75 -15.04
C HIS A 95 -18.31 8.97 -15.01
N ASN A 96 -19.60 8.73 -14.72
CA ASN A 96 -20.61 9.78 -14.60
C ASN A 96 -20.38 10.77 -13.45
N LEU A 97 -19.46 10.47 -12.52
CA LEU A 97 -19.08 11.37 -11.42
C LEU A 97 -17.93 12.31 -11.78
N LEU A 98 -17.31 12.14 -12.96
CA LEU A 98 -16.25 13.02 -13.41
C LEU A 98 -16.80 14.41 -13.74
N PRO A 99 -16.03 15.48 -13.46
CA PRO A 99 -16.42 16.82 -13.89
C PRO A 99 -16.52 16.88 -15.41
N PRO A 100 -17.41 17.73 -15.95
CA PRO A 100 -17.52 17.93 -17.39
C PRO A 100 -16.16 18.38 -17.96
N LYS A 101 -15.76 17.81 -19.09
CA LYS A 101 -14.51 18.17 -19.77
C LYS A 101 -14.56 19.68 -20.08
N PRO A 102 -13.51 20.46 -19.76
CA PRO A 102 -13.48 21.88 -20.13
C PRO A 102 -13.58 22.01 -21.65
N LYS A 103 -14.34 23.01 -22.10
CA LYS A 103 -14.55 23.34 -23.52
C LYS A 103 -13.27 23.82 -24.19
#